data_AF-A0A932EZD9-F1
#
_entry.id   AF-A0A932EZD9-F1
#
_cell.length_a   1.000
_cell.length_b   1.000
_cell.length_c   1.000
_cell.angle_alpha   90.00
_cell.angle_beta   90.00
_cell.angle_gamma   90.00
#
_symmetry.space_group_name_H-M   'P 1'
#
loop_
_entity.id
_entity.type
_entity.pdbx_description
1 polymer ?
#
loop_
_entity_poly.entity_id
_entity_poly.type
_entity_poly.pdbx_seq_one_letter_code
_entity_poly.pdbx_strand_id
1 'polypeptide(L)'
;MRVQNQMLVLRIMAAGLLIAGALFTVSPAAADDAEICTNSSGDVAIAACTRAIASGQYTTQNVATLYTSRGNEYAYKGQHDPAIQDFDQAIRLNPQNVSAFIGRGRAYGGKGQHDRAIQDFDQAIRLDAQFARSDRTDPVDVGAGQFMCCRAVLFDCRIKASWALTNIREDAKHCIETCLRNLARHHC
;
A
#
# COMPACT_ATOMS: atom_id res chain seq x y z
N MET A 1 -43.99 -43.72 6.19
CA MET A 1 -43.61 -43.63 7.62
C MET A 1 -42.26 -42.92 7.80
N ARG A 2 -42.14 -41.63 7.45
CA ARG A 2 -40.90 -40.80 7.64
C ARG A 2 -41.19 -39.32 7.93
N VAL A 3 -42.34 -38.98 8.51
CA VAL A 3 -42.74 -37.56 8.75
C VAL A 3 -42.94 -37.23 10.25
N GLN A 4 -42.90 -38.21 11.16
CA GLN A 4 -43.09 -37.94 12.60
C GLN A 4 -41.80 -37.69 13.41
N ASN A 5 -40.60 -37.85 12.83
CA ASN A 5 -39.32 -37.75 13.57
C ASN A 5 -38.57 -36.42 13.40
N GLN A 6 -39.07 -35.46 12.62
CA GLN A 6 -38.41 -34.15 12.46
C GLN A 6 -38.90 -33.07 13.44
N MET A 7 -40.08 -33.24 14.05
CA MET A 7 -40.60 -32.27 15.02
C MET A 7 -39.99 -32.38 16.43
N LEU A 8 -39.32 -33.49 16.77
CA LEU A 8 -38.74 -33.70 18.10
C LEU A 8 -37.36 -33.05 18.27
N VAL A 9 -36.56 -32.99 17.21
CA VAL A 9 -35.20 -32.39 17.23
C VAL A 9 -35.28 -30.85 17.35
N LEU A 10 -36.34 -30.24 16.84
CA LEU A 10 -36.52 -28.78 16.84
C LEU A 10 -36.78 -28.19 18.25
N ARG A 11 -37.15 -29.00 19.24
CA ARG A 11 -37.42 -28.53 20.61
C ARG A 11 -36.21 -28.58 21.54
N ILE A 12 -35.18 -29.35 21.20
CA ILE A 12 -33.99 -29.50 22.05
C ILE A 12 -33.03 -28.30 21.88
N MET A 13 -33.08 -27.61 20.74
CA MET A 13 -32.20 -26.46 20.45
C MET A 13 -32.64 -25.14 21.10
N ALA A 14 -33.79 -25.10 21.80
CA ALA A 14 -34.34 -23.86 22.37
C ALA A 14 -34.07 -23.69 23.88
N ALA A 15 -33.45 -24.67 24.55
CA ALA A 15 -33.24 -24.63 26.00
C ALA A 15 -31.78 -24.95 26.35
N GLY A 16 -30.92 -23.92 26.31
CA GLY A 16 -29.63 -23.96 26.99
C GLY A 16 -28.45 -23.44 26.17
N LEU A 17 -28.29 -22.12 26.11
CA LEU A 17 -27.05 -21.43 26.52
C LEU A 17 -27.26 -19.91 26.34
N LEU A 18 -27.64 -19.23 27.42
CA LEU A 18 -27.41 -17.80 27.57
C LEU A 18 -25.92 -17.60 27.88
N ILE A 19 -25.06 -17.79 26.89
CA ILE A 19 -23.79 -17.06 26.88
C ILE A 19 -24.09 -15.81 26.07
N ALA A 20 -24.35 -14.70 26.77
CA ALA A 20 -24.25 -13.36 26.23
C ALA A 20 -22.77 -13.06 25.89
N GLY A 21 -22.18 -13.87 25.02
CA GLY A 21 -21.00 -13.50 24.29
C GLY A 21 -21.53 -12.62 23.19
N ALA A 22 -21.25 -11.33 23.26
CA ALA A 22 -21.38 -10.46 22.11
C ALA A 22 -20.53 -11.11 21.01
N LEU A 23 -21.19 -11.89 20.14
CA LEU A 23 -20.66 -12.21 18.84
C LEU A 23 -20.49 -10.84 18.19
N PHE A 24 -19.27 -10.33 18.20
CA PHE A 24 -18.83 -9.40 17.18
C PHE A 24 -19.02 -10.16 15.87
N THR A 25 -20.24 -10.12 15.33
CA THR A 25 -20.47 -10.45 13.95
C THR A 25 -19.73 -9.37 13.19
N VAL A 26 -18.47 -9.63 12.85
CA VAL A 26 -17.78 -8.88 11.82
C VAL A 26 -18.68 -9.05 10.60
N SER A 27 -19.40 -7.99 10.24
CA SER A 27 -20.31 -8.04 9.10
C SER A 27 -19.47 -8.45 7.87
N PRO A 28 -19.88 -9.47 7.10
CA PRO A 28 -19.11 -9.95 5.96
C PRO A 28 -18.77 -8.83 4.96
N ALA A 29 -19.66 -7.84 4.84
CA ALA A 29 -19.49 -6.66 4.00
C ALA A 29 -18.16 -5.90 4.23
N ALA A 30 -17.61 -5.91 5.45
CA ALA A 30 -16.34 -5.25 5.70
C ALA A 30 -15.15 -6.11 5.29
N ALA A 31 -15.16 -7.40 5.57
CA ALA A 31 -14.07 -8.27 5.10
C ALA A 31 -13.96 -8.23 3.57
N ASP A 32 -15.10 -8.14 2.87
CA ASP A 32 -15.17 -8.03 1.42
C ASP A 32 -14.58 -6.70 0.90
N ASP A 33 -14.80 -5.56 1.57
CA ASP A 33 -14.35 -4.25 1.09
C ASP A 33 -12.80 -4.11 1.08
N ALA A 34 -12.11 -4.70 2.06
CA ALA A 34 -10.64 -4.71 2.05
C ALA A 34 -10.08 -5.61 0.94
N GLU A 35 -10.71 -6.75 0.68
CA GLU A 35 -10.32 -7.64 -0.40
C GLU A 35 -10.53 -6.97 -1.76
N ILE A 36 -11.68 -6.33 -1.97
CA ILE A 36 -11.95 -5.57 -3.20
C ILE A 36 -10.94 -4.43 -3.34
N CYS A 37 -10.60 -3.72 -2.25
CA CYS A 37 -9.60 -2.66 -2.26
C CYS A 37 -8.21 -3.13 -2.76
N THR A 38 -7.77 -4.33 -2.40
CA THR A 38 -6.44 -4.83 -2.76
C THR A 38 -6.40 -5.66 -4.04
N ASN A 39 -7.53 -6.25 -4.45
CA ASN A 39 -7.58 -7.21 -5.56
C ASN A 39 -8.31 -6.69 -6.81
N SER A 40 -8.91 -5.49 -6.75
CA SER A 40 -9.54 -4.83 -7.89
C SER A 40 -8.79 -3.55 -8.28
N SER A 41 -9.24 -2.87 -9.34
CA SER A 41 -8.62 -1.63 -9.82
C SER A 41 -9.66 -0.58 -10.21
N GLY A 42 -9.21 0.66 -10.37
CA GLY A 42 -10.03 1.79 -10.78
C GLY A 42 -11.02 2.23 -9.70
N ASP A 43 -12.17 2.75 -10.13
CA ASP A 43 -13.15 3.36 -9.21
C ASP A 43 -13.78 2.36 -8.24
N VAL A 44 -13.88 1.08 -8.62
CA VAL A 44 -14.37 0.02 -7.74
C VAL A 44 -13.44 -0.16 -6.54
N ALA A 45 -12.13 -0.23 -6.79
CA ALA A 45 -11.12 -0.31 -5.74
C ALA A 45 -11.13 0.94 -4.86
N ILE A 46 -11.15 2.14 -5.47
CA ILE A 46 -11.19 3.41 -4.73
C ILE A 46 -12.40 3.48 -3.78
N ALA A 47 -13.58 3.09 -4.27
CA ALA A 47 -14.79 3.09 -3.46
C ALA A 47 -14.71 2.07 -2.31
N ALA A 48 -14.20 0.87 -2.58
CA ALA A 48 -14.03 -0.17 -1.57
C ALA A 48 -13.02 0.23 -0.49
N CYS A 49 -11.83 0.73 -0.89
CA CYS A 49 -10.84 1.25 0.05
C CYS A 49 -11.43 2.38 0.91
N THR A 50 -12.23 3.26 0.33
CA THR A 50 -12.86 4.38 1.06
C THR A 50 -13.81 3.88 2.15
N ARG A 51 -14.65 2.89 1.84
CA ARG A 51 -15.53 2.26 2.84
C ARG A 51 -14.74 1.50 3.90
N ALA A 52 -13.73 0.74 3.50
CA ALA A 52 -12.88 -0.02 4.40
C ALA A 52 -12.12 0.90 5.39
N ILE A 53 -11.51 1.97 4.90
CA ILE A 53 -10.81 2.95 5.76
C ILE A 53 -11.77 3.60 6.77
N ALA A 54 -13.00 3.92 6.35
CA ALA A 54 -14.00 4.55 7.20
C ALA A 54 -14.66 3.60 8.22
N SER A 55 -14.52 2.28 8.05
CA SER A 55 -15.22 1.30 8.90
C SER A 55 -14.66 1.23 10.33
N GLY A 56 -13.39 1.59 10.51
CA GLY A 56 -12.69 1.49 11.81
C GLY A 56 -12.44 0.05 12.27
N GLN A 57 -12.64 -0.95 11.41
CA GLN A 57 -12.59 -2.38 11.78
C GLN A 57 -11.21 -3.01 11.58
N TYR A 58 -10.25 -2.30 10.98
CA TYR A 58 -8.93 -2.82 10.67
C TYR A 58 -7.86 -2.29 11.60
N THR A 59 -6.78 -3.05 11.73
CA THR A 59 -5.59 -2.63 12.47
C THR A 59 -4.93 -1.42 11.78
N THR A 60 -4.15 -0.64 12.54
CA THR A 60 -3.39 0.51 12.01
C THR A 60 -2.54 0.13 10.80
N GLN A 61 -1.90 -1.04 10.81
CA GLN A 61 -1.10 -1.54 9.71
C GLN A 61 -1.94 -1.83 8.46
N ASN A 62 -3.09 -2.48 8.63
CA ASN A 62 -3.99 -2.78 7.52
C ASN A 62 -4.56 -1.50 6.92
N VAL A 63 -4.93 -0.52 7.75
CA VAL A 63 -5.40 0.79 7.28
C VAL A 63 -4.30 1.50 6.47
N ALA A 64 -3.04 1.39 6.89
CA ALA A 64 -1.92 1.90 6.09
C ALA A 64 -1.87 1.25 4.69
N THR A 65 -2.05 -0.07 4.61
CA THR A 65 -2.14 -0.79 3.33
C THR A 65 -3.32 -0.33 2.48
N LEU A 66 -4.50 -0.14 3.06
CA LEU A 66 -5.69 0.34 2.34
C LEU A 66 -5.47 1.76 1.76
N TYR A 67 -4.83 2.65 2.52
CA TYR A 67 -4.42 3.95 2.00
C TYR A 67 -3.41 3.82 0.86
N THR A 68 -2.39 2.96 0.99
CA THR A 68 -1.43 2.71 -0.10
C THR A 68 -2.12 2.20 -1.37
N SER A 69 -3.03 1.24 -1.26
CA SER A 69 -3.79 0.70 -2.40
C SER A 69 -4.63 1.79 -3.06
N ARG A 70 -5.40 2.57 -2.28
CA ARG A 70 -6.21 3.66 -2.83
C ARG A 70 -5.36 4.75 -3.49
N GLY A 71 -4.22 5.08 -2.88
CA GLY A 71 -3.25 6.02 -3.42
C GLY A 71 -2.66 5.56 -4.76
N ASN A 72 -2.37 4.26 -4.89
CA ASN A 72 -1.92 3.67 -6.16
C ASN A 72 -2.98 3.84 -7.26
N GLU A 73 -4.25 3.56 -6.96
CA GLU A 73 -5.35 3.72 -7.92
C GLU A 73 -5.51 5.18 -8.37
N TYR A 74 -5.43 6.14 -7.44
CA TYR A 74 -5.40 7.56 -7.80
C TYR A 74 -4.20 7.91 -8.69
N ALA A 75 -3.02 7.39 -8.37
CA ALA A 75 -1.81 7.63 -9.15
C ALA A 75 -1.91 7.05 -10.57
N TYR A 76 -2.46 5.84 -10.75
CA TYR A 76 -2.71 5.24 -12.05
C TYR A 76 -3.68 6.06 -12.90
N LYS A 77 -4.66 6.71 -12.26
CA LYS A 77 -5.58 7.65 -12.92
C LYS A 77 -4.98 9.03 -13.18
N GLY A 78 -3.70 9.25 -12.86
CA GLY A 78 -3.04 10.55 -12.98
C GLY A 78 -3.49 11.58 -11.93
N GLN A 79 -4.26 11.17 -10.93
CA GLN A 79 -4.76 12.02 -9.86
C GLN A 79 -3.70 12.10 -8.75
N HIS A 80 -2.62 12.83 -9.03
CA HIS A 80 -1.44 12.83 -8.16
C HIS A 80 -1.68 13.46 -6.78
N ASP A 81 -2.52 14.48 -6.67
CA ASP A 81 -2.82 15.13 -5.37
C ASP A 81 -3.54 14.22 -4.36
N PRO A 82 -4.67 13.57 -4.70
CA PRO A 82 -5.31 12.62 -3.80
C PRO A 82 -4.41 11.40 -3.54
N ALA A 83 -3.61 10.97 -4.52
CA ALA A 83 -2.62 9.90 -4.30
C ALA A 83 -1.60 10.28 -3.22
N ILE A 84 -1.02 11.49 -3.30
CA ILE A 84 -0.05 11.98 -2.31
C ILE A 84 -0.68 12.02 -0.91
N GLN A 85 -1.93 12.50 -0.80
CA GLN A 85 -2.63 12.55 0.49
C GLN A 85 -2.81 11.17 1.11
N ASP A 86 -3.14 10.16 0.30
CA ASP A 86 -3.29 8.79 0.77
C ASP A 86 -1.95 8.18 1.18
N PHE A 87 -0.89 8.38 0.39
CA PHE A 87 0.44 7.92 0.78
C PHE A 87 0.95 8.61 2.04
N ASP A 88 0.64 9.88 2.23
CA ASP A 88 0.94 10.61 3.48
C ASP A 88 0.25 9.98 4.70
N GLN A 89 -1.01 9.54 4.56
CA GLN A 89 -1.70 8.80 5.63
C GLN A 89 -1.05 7.44 5.87
N ALA A 90 -0.75 6.70 4.81
CA ALA A 90 -0.10 5.39 4.92
C ALA A 90 1.24 5.48 5.65
N ILE A 91 2.08 6.48 5.32
CA ILE A 91 3.38 6.72 5.96
C ILE A 91 3.23 7.16 7.42
N ARG A 92 2.20 7.96 7.74
CA ARG A 92 1.92 8.33 9.14
C ARG A 92 1.55 7.11 9.99
N LEU A 93 0.75 6.20 9.43
CA LEU A 93 0.27 5.01 10.14
C LEU A 93 1.34 3.92 10.21
N ASN A 94 2.12 3.75 9.13
CA ASN A 94 3.26 2.86 9.07
C ASN A 94 4.47 3.58 8.42
N PRO A 95 5.37 4.15 9.24
CA PRO A 95 6.58 4.82 8.76
C PRO A 95 7.60 3.91 8.07
N GLN A 96 7.41 2.59 8.13
CA GLN A 96 8.25 1.60 7.43
C GLN A 96 7.62 1.10 6.13
N ASN A 97 6.47 1.63 5.71
CA ASN A 97 5.79 1.22 4.48
C ASN A 97 6.58 1.67 3.24
N VAL A 98 7.39 0.76 2.70
CA VAL A 98 8.26 1.05 1.54
C VAL A 98 7.42 1.43 0.32
N SER A 99 6.32 0.71 0.10
CA SER A 99 5.41 0.91 -1.02
C SER A 99 4.79 2.31 -1.02
N ALA A 100 4.43 2.86 0.15
CA ALA A 100 3.87 4.20 0.25
C ALA A 100 4.87 5.30 -0.13
N PHE A 101 6.14 5.18 0.27
CA PHE A 101 7.19 6.11 -0.16
C PHE A 101 7.40 6.07 -1.67
N ILE A 102 7.41 4.87 -2.26
CA ILE A 102 7.54 4.72 -3.71
C ILE A 102 6.34 5.37 -4.41
N GLY A 103 5.13 5.03 -4.00
CA GLY A 103 3.90 5.60 -4.56
C GLY A 103 3.89 7.12 -4.51
N ARG A 104 4.28 7.71 -3.37
CA ARG A 104 4.38 9.17 -3.20
C ARG A 104 5.46 9.78 -4.08
N GLY A 105 6.62 9.13 -4.18
CA GLY A 105 7.70 9.54 -5.08
C GLY A 105 7.28 9.52 -6.54
N ARG A 106 6.52 8.51 -6.98
CA ARG A 106 5.92 8.47 -8.33
C ARG A 106 4.96 9.62 -8.56
N ALA A 107 4.06 9.88 -7.61
CA ALA A 107 3.10 10.96 -7.71
C ALA A 107 3.76 12.34 -7.74
N TYR A 108 4.79 12.58 -6.93
CA TYR A 108 5.61 13.80 -7.00
C TYR A 108 6.35 13.93 -8.34
N GLY A 109 6.90 12.83 -8.86
CA GLY A 109 7.54 12.78 -10.18
C GLY A 109 6.57 13.16 -11.30
N GLY A 110 5.35 12.63 -11.28
CA GLY A 110 4.27 12.99 -12.20
C GLY A 110 3.86 14.46 -12.13
N LYS A 111 3.98 15.08 -10.94
CA LYS A 111 3.80 16.53 -10.74
C LYS A 111 5.03 17.39 -11.09
N GLY A 112 6.14 16.80 -11.52
CA GLY A 112 7.40 17.53 -11.75
C GLY A 112 8.14 17.94 -10.47
N GLN A 113 7.71 17.47 -9.30
CA GLN A 113 8.34 17.77 -8.01
C GLN A 113 9.49 16.78 -7.74
N HIS A 114 10.49 16.82 -8.61
CA HIS A 114 11.55 15.82 -8.69
C HIS A 114 12.39 15.70 -7.41
N ASP A 115 12.68 16.81 -6.72
CA ASP A 115 13.45 16.77 -5.47
C ASP A 115 12.73 15.97 -4.37
N ARG A 116 11.41 16.15 -4.25
CA ARG A 116 10.58 15.39 -3.30
C ARG A 116 10.50 13.92 -3.67
N ALA A 117 10.39 13.64 -4.97
CA ALA A 117 10.40 12.26 -5.48
C ALA A 117 11.71 11.54 -5.12
N ILE A 118 12.85 12.20 -5.30
CA ILE A 118 14.17 11.65 -4.94
C ILE A 118 14.25 11.37 -3.44
N GLN A 119 13.79 12.30 -2.60
CA GLN A 119 13.78 12.11 -1.15
C GLN A 119 12.98 10.88 -0.71
N ASP A 120 11.82 10.67 -1.32
CA ASP A 120 10.95 9.52 -1.04
C ASP A 120 11.58 8.20 -1.51
N PHE A 121 12.16 8.17 -2.71
CA PHE A 121 12.87 6.97 -3.16
C PHE A 121 14.10 6.65 -2.32
N ASP A 122 14.84 7.67 -1.87
CA ASP A 122 15.96 7.52 -0.95
C ASP A 122 15.51 6.90 0.39
N GLN A 123 14.35 7.31 0.90
CA GLN A 123 13.78 6.72 2.11
C GLN A 123 13.36 5.26 1.89
N ALA A 124 12.71 4.94 0.77
CA ALA A 124 12.36 3.58 0.41
C ALA A 124 13.60 2.66 0.34
N ILE A 125 14.68 3.12 -0.29
CA ILE A 125 15.95 2.37 -0.38
C ILE A 125 16.58 2.15 1.00
N ARG A 126 16.55 3.17 1.87
CA ARG A 126 17.08 3.04 3.24
C ARG A 126 16.30 2.01 4.05
N LEU A 127 14.98 1.95 3.89
CA LEU A 127 14.13 0.99 4.58
C LEU A 127 14.35 -0.43 4.07
N ASP A 128 14.38 -0.63 2.76
CA ASP A 128 14.70 -1.95 2.15
C ASP A 128 16.07 -2.48 2.60
N ALA A 129 17.10 -1.63 2.59
CA ALA A 129 18.44 -2.01 3.05
C ALA A 129 18.48 -2.37 4.55
N GLN A 130 17.57 -1.84 5.36
CA GLN A 130 17.41 -2.24 6.77
C GLN A 130 16.73 -3.60 6.87
N PHE A 131 15.66 -3.84 6.09
CA PHE A 131 14.97 -5.13 6.05
C PHE A 131 15.93 -6.25 5.63
N ALA A 132 16.67 -6.07 4.53
CA ALA A 132 17.64 -7.05 4.02
C ALA A 132 18.77 -7.40 5.00
N ARG A 133 19.10 -6.50 5.93
CA ARG A 133 20.12 -6.72 6.97
C ARG A 133 19.58 -7.38 8.24
N SER A 134 18.27 -7.39 8.43
CA SER A 134 17.67 -7.69 9.73
C SER A 134 17.26 -9.15 9.95
N ASP A 135 17.43 -10.04 8.96
CA ASP A 135 16.90 -11.43 8.98
C ASP A 135 15.41 -11.52 9.38
N ARG A 136 14.68 -10.40 9.32
CA ARG A 136 13.25 -10.33 9.62
C ARG A 136 12.48 -10.64 8.35
N THR A 137 11.88 -11.82 8.34
CA THR A 137 10.86 -12.21 7.36
C THR A 137 9.49 -11.72 7.86
N ASP A 138 9.29 -10.41 7.96
CA ASP A 138 7.95 -9.90 8.26
C ASP A 138 7.04 -10.13 7.04
N PRO A 139 5.91 -10.88 7.15
CA PRO A 139 5.15 -11.33 5.98
C PRO A 139 4.39 -10.24 5.21
N VAL A 140 4.42 -9.00 5.69
CA VAL A 140 3.46 -7.93 5.31
C VAL A 140 4.03 -6.85 4.41
N ASP A 141 5.29 -6.92 3.99
CA ASP A 141 5.83 -6.02 2.95
C ASP A 141 6.47 -6.85 1.82
N VAL A 142 5.67 -7.10 0.78
CA VAL A 142 6.12 -7.71 -0.48
C VAL A 142 7.08 -6.75 -1.17
N GLY A 143 8.36 -6.80 -0.81
CA GLY A 143 9.34 -5.89 -1.40
C GLY A 143 10.81 -6.23 -1.18
N ALA A 144 11.16 -7.14 -0.27
CA ALA A 144 12.56 -7.50 -0.04
C ALA A 144 13.15 -8.21 -1.30
N GLY A 145 13.69 -7.43 -2.24
CA GLY A 145 14.21 -7.90 -3.53
C GLY A 145 14.08 -6.86 -4.66
N GLN A 146 13.01 -6.06 -4.65
CA GLN A 146 12.62 -5.19 -5.76
C GLN A 146 13.51 -3.97 -6.01
N PHE A 147 14.41 -3.68 -5.07
CA PHE A 147 14.93 -2.32 -4.92
C PHE A 147 16.43 -2.17 -5.15
N MET A 148 17.12 -3.25 -5.54
CA MET A 148 18.50 -3.16 -6.04
C MET A 148 18.60 -2.29 -7.31
N CYS A 149 17.55 -2.26 -8.12
CA CYS A 149 17.54 -1.66 -9.45
C CYS A 149 17.49 -0.11 -9.43
N CYS A 150 16.72 0.52 -8.51
CA CYS A 150 16.74 2.00 -8.38
C CYS A 150 17.91 2.52 -7.55
N ARG A 151 18.54 1.67 -6.71
CA ARG A 151 19.72 2.07 -5.93
C ARG A 151 20.90 2.49 -6.81
N ALA A 152 21.14 1.78 -7.92
CA ALA A 152 22.18 2.14 -8.87
C ALA A 152 21.87 3.44 -9.62
N VAL A 153 20.63 3.60 -10.09
CA VAL A 153 20.20 4.78 -10.88
C VAL A 153 20.21 6.06 -10.03
N LEU A 154 19.70 6.01 -8.79
CA LEU A 154 19.63 7.19 -7.92
C LEU A 154 21.00 7.63 -7.38
N PHE A 155 21.96 6.71 -7.25
CA PHE A 155 23.33 7.05 -6.87
C PHE A 155 24.03 7.90 -7.96
N ASP A 156 23.87 7.55 -9.24
CA ASP A 156 24.37 8.35 -10.37
C ASP A 156 23.70 9.72 -10.48
N CYS A 157 22.41 9.82 -10.13
CA CYS A 157 21.68 11.10 -10.10
C CYS A 157 22.19 12.03 -8.99
N ARG A 158 22.60 11.49 -7.83
CA ARG A 158 23.18 12.28 -6.73
C ARG A 158 24.54 12.86 -7.08
N ILE A 159 25.40 12.13 -7.79
CA ILE A 159 26.72 12.65 -8.18
C ILE A 159 26.57 13.86 -9.12
N LYS A 160 25.59 13.85 -10.04
CA LYS A 160 25.35 15.01 -10.91
C LYS A 160 24.69 16.20 -10.19
N ALA A 161 23.87 15.96 -9.16
CA ALA A 161 23.23 17.04 -8.39
C ALA A 161 24.13 17.68 -7.31
N SER A 162 25.13 16.95 -6.79
CA SER A 162 26.02 17.41 -5.71
C SER A 162 27.14 18.35 -6.17
N TRP A 163 27.50 18.34 -7.44
CA TRP A 163 28.54 19.21 -8.00
C TRP A 163 27.86 20.40 -8.68
N ALA A 164 27.71 21.50 -7.95
CA ALA A 164 27.23 22.79 -8.47
C ALA A 164 28.24 23.46 -9.43
N LEU A 165 28.82 22.72 -10.37
CA LEU A 165 29.91 23.23 -11.24
C LEU A 165 29.72 23.02 -12.74
N THR A 166 28.64 22.42 -13.22
CA THR A 166 28.37 22.46 -14.66
C THR A 166 26.89 22.66 -14.92
N ASN A 167 26.64 23.39 -16.00
CA ASN A 167 25.33 23.77 -16.54
C ASN A 167 24.55 22.53 -17.08
N ILE A 168 24.72 21.39 -16.43
CA ILE A 168 24.19 20.08 -16.77
C ILE A 168 23.17 19.74 -15.67
N ARG A 169 22.04 20.46 -15.71
CA ARG A 169 20.76 19.84 -15.37
C ARG A 169 20.53 18.77 -16.45
N GLU A 170 21.28 17.67 -16.43
CA GLU A 170 20.79 16.43 -17.01
C GLU A 170 19.75 15.90 -16.03
N ASP A 171 18.61 16.58 -16.11
CA ASP A 171 17.27 16.12 -15.86
C ASP A 171 17.14 15.10 -14.72
N ALA A 172 16.99 15.59 -13.49
CA ALA A 172 16.37 14.82 -12.40
C ALA A 172 15.09 14.10 -12.89
N LYS A 173 14.38 14.72 -13.84
CA LYS A 173 13.33 14.13 -14.66
C LYS A 173 13.77 12.85 -15.40
N HIS A 174 14.82 12.87 -16.21
CA HIS A 174 15.34 11.70 -16.94
C HIS A 174 15.78 10.57 -15.99
N CYS A 175 16.39 10.95 -14.88
CA CYS A 175 16.78 10.07 -13.77
C CYS A 175 15.58 9.34 -13.16
N ILE A 176 14.56 10.12 -12.76
CA ILE A 176 13.30 9.59 -12.23
C ILE A 176 12.60 8.74 -13.28
N GLU A 177 12.43 9.23 -14.51
CA GLU A 177 11.81 8.47 -15.61
C GLU A 177 12.54 7.16 -15.91
N THR A 178 13.86 7.11 -15.74
CA THR A 178 14.64 5.87 -15.92
C THR A 178 14.47 4.91 -14.75
N CYS A 179 14.50 5.37 -13.50
CA CYS A 179 14.16 4.54 -12.34
C CYS A 179 12.71 4.03 -12.43
N LEU A 180 11.74 4.88 -12.80
CA LEU A 180 10.34 4.51 -13.01
C LEU A 180 10.16 3.49 -14.14
N ARG A 181 10.85 3.66 -15.29
CA ARG A 181 10.82 2.69 -16.38
C ARG A 181 11.42 1.35 -15.97
N ASN A 182 12.48 1.34 -15.18
CA ASN A 182 13.10 0.11 -14.69
C ASN A 182 12.20 -0.60 -13.67
N LEU A 183 11.55 0.15 -12.77
CA LEU A 183 10.53 -0.38 -11.85
C LEU A 183 9.31 -0.98 -12.57
N ALA A 184 8.97 -0.48 -13.77
CA ALA A 184 7.83 -0.97 -14.54
C ALA A 184 8.16 -2.17 -15.45
N ARG A 185 9.43 -2.36 -15.84
CA ARG A 185 9.87 -3.38 -16.81
C ARG A 185 10.44 -4.64 -16.18
N HIS A 186 10.85 -4.58 -14.92
CA HIS A 186 11.38 -5.73 -14.20
C HIS A 186 10.63 -5.90 -12.89
N HIS A 187 10.10 -7.11 -12.66
CA HIS A 187 10.20 -7.68 -11.32
C HIS A 187 11.71 -7.84 -11.06
N CYS A 188 12.31 -6.78 -10.52
CA CYS A 188 13.20 -7.05 -9.41
C CYS A 188 12.30 -7.64 -8.27
#